data_AF-A0A9E7F2H5-F1
#
_entry.id   AF-A0A9E7F2H5-F1
#
_cell.length_a   1.000
_cell.length_b   1.000
_cell.length_c   1.000
_cell.angle_alpha   90.00
_cell.angle_beta   90.00
_cell.angle_gamma   90.00
#
_symmetry.space_group_name_H-M   'P 1'
#
loop_
_entity.id
_entity.type
_entity.pdbx_description
1 polymer ?
#
loop_
_entity_poly.entity_id
_entity_poly.type
_entity_poly.pdbx_seq_one_letter_code
_entity_poly.pdbx_strand_id
1 'polypeptide(L)'
;MDKLLIIWLAASVIVVTVILCKSRKLKRRTRAAHLPKGALGWPLIGETLEFVSCAYSPRPESFMDKRRLVYVDVLPAHACLCDHDLAKYGKVFKSHIFGSPTIVSTDAEVSRFILQSDEKSFVPWYPKSLTELMGKSSILMINGSLQKRVHGLIGAFLKSGHLKSQVTKDMQRYVQETMSNWKDGHLIHLQDEAKLVSPSRPSSSDLLPSSQGTQL
;
A
#
# COMPACT_ATOMS: atom_id res chain seq x y z
N MET A 1 -2.48 -44.97 18.05
CA MET A 1 -2.56 -43.87 17.06
C MET A 1 -3.88 -43.10 17.16
N ASP A 2 -4.87 -43.67 17.85
CA ASP A 2 -6.26 -43.18 17.91
C ASP A 2 -6.42 -41.90 18.70
N LYS A 3 -5.66 -41.72 19.79
CA LYS A 3 -5.68 -40.49 20.61
C LYS A 3 -5.23 -39.25 19.82
N LEU A 4 -4.21 -39.38 18.96
CA LEU A 4 -3.75 -38.26 18.12
C LEU A 4 -4.80 -37.90 17.06
N LEU A 5 -5.42 -38.90 16.44
CA LEU A 5 -6.49 -38.67 15.46
C LEU A 5 -7.69 -37.96 16.09
N ILE A 6 -8.11 -38.36 17.29
CA ILE A 6 -9.19 -37.70 18.03
C ILE A 6 -8.84 -36.23 18.34
N ILE A 7 -7.60 -35.96 18.76
CA ILE A 7 -7.13 -34.58 19.02
C ILE A 7 -7.18 -33.74 17.74
N TRP A 8 -6.72 -34.27 16.60
CA TRP A 8 -6.77 -33.57 15.31
C TRP A 8 -8.20 -33.30 14.83
N LEU A 9 -9.11 -34.27 14.99
CA LEU A 9 -10.52 -34.10 14.64
C LEU A 9 -11.18 -33.03 15.52
N ALA A 10 -10.99 -33.09 16.84
CA ALA A 10 -11.51 -32.08 17.76
C ALA A 10 -10.99 -30.67 17.42
N ALA A 11 -9.68 -30.55 17.17
CA ALA A 11 -9.06 -29.29 16.73
C ALA A 11 -9.67 -28.77 15.42
N SER A 12 -9.87 -29.63 14.41
CA SER A 12 -10.49 -29.22 13.14
C SER A 12 -11.93 -28.74 13.32
N VAL A 13 -12.73 -29.40 14.16
CA VAL A 13 -14.12 -29.02 14.44
C VAL A 13 -14.15 -27.66 15.13
N ILE A 14 -13.27 -27.41 16.10
CA ILE A 14 -13.15 -26.11 16.76
C ILE A 14 -12.78 -25.02 15.75
N VAL A 15 -11.78 -25.26 14.90
CA VAL A 15 -11.34 -24.30 13.87
C VAL A 15 -12.48 -23.97 12.90
N VAL A 16 -13.17 -24.99 12.38
CA VAL A 16 -14.32 -24.80 11.48
C VAL A 16 -15.43 -24.02 12.16
N THR A 17 -15.74 -24.34 13.43
CA THR A 17 -16.78 -23.64 14.21
C THR A 17 -16.42 -22.16 14.40
N VAL A 18 -15.16 -21.85 14.72
CA VAL A 18 -14.68 -20.47 14.84
C VAL A 18 -14.79 -19.71 13.52
N ILE A 19 -14.41 -20.34 12.40
CA ILE A 19 -14.50 -19.76 11.05
C ILE A 19 -15.96 -19.46 10.69
N LEU A 20 -16.88 -20.39 10.94
CA LEU A 20 -18.30 -20.21 10.68
C LEU A 20 -18.90 -19.10 11.56
N CYS A 21 -18.54 -19.05 12.85
CA CYS A 21 -18.98 -17.98 13.75
C CYS A 21 -18.50 -16.61 13.30
N LYS A 22 -17.22 -16.47 12.92
CA LYS A 22 -16.65 -15.21 12.42
C LYS A 22 -17.31 -14.77 11.12
N SER A 23 -17.46 -15.67 10.16
CA SER A 23 -18.09 -15.36 8.87
C SER A 23 -19.56 -14.96 9.02
N ARG A 24 -20.33 -15.63 9.89
CA ARG A 24 -21.72 -15.27 10.21
C ARG A 24 -21.81 -13.89 10.87
N LYS A 25 -20.97 -13.59 11.87
CA LYS A 25 -20.93 -12.28 12.53
C LYS A 25 -20.61 -11.16 11.54
N LEU A 26 -19.62 -11.38 10.66
CA LEU A 26 -19.24 -10.41 9.65
C LEU A 26 -20.39 -10.15 8.66
N LYS A 27 -20.99 -11.21 8.11
CA LYS A 27 -22.16 -11.09 7.20
C LYS A 27 -23.31 -10.32 7.85
N ARG A 28 -23.63 -10.60 9.12
CA ARG A 28 -24.68 -9.89 9.87
C ARG A 28 -24.38 -8.39 9.99
N ARG A 29 -23.16 -8.01 10.41
CA ARG A 29 -22.75 -6.61 10.53
C ARG A 29 -22.87 -5.86 9.20
N THR A 30 -22.51 -6.53 8.10
CA THR A 30 -22.62 -5.92 6.75
C THR A 30 -24.02 -5.85 6.17
N ARG A 31 -24.98 -6.62 6.70
CA ARG A 31 -26.39 -6.55 6.29
C ARG A 31 -27.17 -5.49 7.07
N ALA A 32 -26.81 -5.27 8.34
CA ALA A 32 -27.45 -4.29 9.20
C ALA A 32 -27.13 -2.83 8.80
N ALA A 33 -26.00 -2.61 8.13
CA ALA A 33 -25.63 -1.32 7.55
C ALA A 33 -25.97 -1.30 6.06
N HIS A 34 -26.47 -0.17 5.55
CA HIS A 34 -26.62 0.09 4.12
C HIS A 34 -25.22 0.27 3.48
N LEU A 35 -24.50 -0.83 3.31
CA LEU A 35 -23.16 -0.82 2.72
C LEU A 35 -23.22 -0.98 1.20
N PRO A 36 -22.21 -0.46 0.48
CA PRO A 36 -22.05 -0.72 -0.94
C PRO A 36 -22.07 -2.22 -1.30
N LYS A 37 -22.41 -2.51 -2.55
CA LYS A 37 -22.32 -3.87 -3.11
C LYS A 37 -20.86 -4.38 -3.04
N GLY A 38 -20.66 -5.68 -3.11
CA GLY A 38 -19.31 -6.26 -3.07
C GLY A 38 -19.24 -7.62 -2.37
N ALA A 39 -18.05 -8.23 -2.40
CA ALA A 39 -17.78 -9.56 -1.89
C ALA A 39 -16.73 -9.54 -0.78
N LEU A 40 -16.99 -10.26 0.32
CA LEU A 40 -16.03 -10.37 1.43
C LEU A 40 -14.99 -11.47 1.22
N GLY A 41 -15.06 -12.23 0.11
CA GLY A 41 -14.14 -13.32 -0.19
C GLY A 41 -14.14 -14.45 0.85
N TRP A 42 -12.99 -15.08 1.00
CA TRP A 42 -12.78 -16.22 1.91
C TRP A 42 -12.82 -15.79 3.38
N PRO A 43 -13.25 -16.66 4.30
CA PRO A 43 -13.13 -16.37 5.72
C PRO A 43 -11.68 -16.04 6.12
N LEU A 44 -11.49 -15.06 7.01
CA LEU A 44 -10.19 -14.57 7.52
C LEU A 44 -9.30 -13.83 6.52
N ILE A 45 -9.08 -14.37 5.33
CA ILE A 45 -8.14 -13.79 4.34
C ILE A 45 -8.88 -12.87 3.36
N GLY A 46 -10.15 -13.13 3.12
CA GLY A 46 -10.97 -12.34 2.21
C GLY A 46 -10.51 -12.45 0.76
N GLU A 47 -10.28 -11.31 0.14
CA GLU A 47 -9.78 -11.18 -1.24
C GLU A 47 -8.29 -10.81 -1.27
N THR A 48 -7.60 -10.84 -0.12
CA THR A 48 -6.22 -10.37 0.03
C THR A 48 -5.24 -11.06 -0.92
N LEU A 49 -5.36 -12.37 -1.15
CA LEU A 49 -4.45 -13.09 -2.05
C LEU A 49 -4.60 -12.62 -3.50
N GLU A 50 -5.83 -12.42 -3.98
CA GLU A 50 -6.07 -11.90 -5.31
C GLU A 50 -5.62 -10.43 -5.42
N PHE A 51 -5.88 -9.62 -4.40
CA PHE A 51 -5.43 -8.23 -4.33
C PHE A 51 -3.90 -8.14 -4.43
N VAL A 52 -3.18 -8.92 -3.64
CA VAL A 52 -1.71 -8.97 -3.63
C VAL A 52 -1.19 -9.53 -4.95
N SER A 53 -1.80 -10.60 -5.48
CA SER A 53 -1.40 -11.18 -6.76
C SER A 53 -1.54 -10.18 -7.91
N CYS A 54 -2.64 -9.43 -7.96
CA CYS A 54 -2.82 -8.35 -8.93
C CYS A 54 -1.77 -7.25 -8.73
N ALA A 55 -1.50 -6.83 -7.49
CA ALA A 55 -0.53 -5.77 -7.19
C ALA A 55 0.89 -6.07 -7.67
N TYR A 56 1.29 -7.34 -7.72
CA TYR A 56 2.59 -7.79 -8.24
C TYR A 56 2.56 -8.21 -9.72
N SER A 57 1.42 -8.04 -10.39
CA SER A 57 1.29 -8.28 -11.83
C SER A 57 1.62 -7.02 -12.63
N PRO A 58 1.82 -7.12 -13.97
CA PRO A 58 1.96 -5.96 -14.83
C PRO A 58 0.75 -5.01 -14.86
N ARG A 59 -0.40 -5.45 -14.32
CA ARG A 59 -1.67 -4.72 -14.28
C ARG A 59 -2.26 -4.70 -12.87
N PRO A 60 -1.70 -3.91 -11.94
CA PRO A 60 -2.18 -3.81 -10.56
C PRO A 60 -3.64 -3.34 -10.44
N GLU A 61 -4.12 -2.55 -11.39
CA GLU A 61 -5.50 -2.06 -11.50
C GLU A 61 -6.53 -3.18 -11.75
N SER A 62 -6.09 -4.33 -12.25
CA SER A 62 -6.97 -5.42 -12.65
C SER A 62 -7.86 -5.96 -11.51
N PHE A 63 -7.41 -5.85 -10.26
CA PHE A 63 -8.23 -6.20 -9.09
C PHE A 63 -9.48 -5.32 -8.99
N MET A 64 -9.27 -4.00 -9.15
CA MET A 64 -10.33 -3.00 -9.10
C MET A 64 -11.21 -3.12 -10.34
N ASP A 65 -10.62 -3.29 -11.52
CA ASP A 65 -11.36 -3.38 -12.78
C ASP A 65 -12.32 -4.57 -12.80
N LYS A 66 -11.92 -5.74 -12.30
CA LYS A 66 -12.79 -6.94 -12.19
C LYS A 66 -14.00 -6.76 -11.28
N ARG A 67 -13.94 -5.78 -10.37
CA ARG A 67 -14.95 -5.50 -9.34
C ARG A 67 -15.80 -4.29 -9.70
N ARG A 68 -15.18 -3.31 -10.37
CA ARG A 68 -15.85 -2.16 -10.97
C ARG A 68 -16.62 -2.60 -12.20
N LEU A 69 -16.01 -3.30 -13.15
CA LEU A 69 -16.57 -3.67 -14.46
C LEU A 69 -17.10 -5.11 -14.45
N VAL A 70 -18.22 -5.32 -15.14
CA VAL A 70 -18.61 -6.61 -15.69
C VAL A 70 -17.73 -6.79 -16.92
N TYR A 71 -16.75 -7.69 -16.85
CA TYR A 71 -16.00 -8.09 -18.04
C TYR A 71 -17.00 -8.68 -19.05
N VAL A 72 -17.36 -7.90 -20.08
CA VAL A 72 -17.81 -8.45 -21.35
C VAL A 72 -16.53 -8.65 -22.14
N ASP A 73 -16.13 -9.91 -22.31
CA ASP A 73 -15.05 -10.25 -23.23
C ASP A 73 -15.35 -9.61 -24.59
N VAL A 74 -14.40 -8.78 -25.07
CA VAL A 74 -14.37 -8.12 -26.38
C VAL A 74 -15.32 -6.93 -26.57
N LEU A 75 -14.82 -5.69 -26.40
CA LEU A 75 -15.27 -4.54 -27.21
C LEU A 75 -14.13 -3.52 -27.43
N PRO A 76 -14.07 -2.86 -28.61
CA PRO A 76 -12.90 -2.12 -29.07
C PRO A 76 -12.78 -0.73 -28.42
N ALA A 77 -11.59 -0.15 -28.55
CA ALA A 77 -11.10 1.13 -27.99
C ALA A 77 -11.93 2.40 -28.32
N HIS A 78 -13.14 2.28 -28.88
CA HIS A 78 -13.99 3.40 -29.30
C HIS A 78 -15.40 3.35 -28.70
N ALA A 79 -15.70 2.40 -27.81
CA ALA A 79 -16.99 2.34 -27.15
C ALA A 79 -17.08 3.37 -26.01
N CYS A 80 -17.57 4.57 -26.35
CA CYS A 80 -18.08 5.54 -25.38
C CYS A 80 -19.34 4.94 -24.74
N LEU A 81 -19.16 4.20 -23.65
CA LEU A 81 -20.26 3.61 -22.89
C LEU A 81 -20.58 4.51 -21.71
N CYS A 82 -21.82 4.98 -21.68
CA CYS A 82 -22.42 5.70 -20.57
C CYS A 82 -22.16 4.89 -19.28
N ASP A 83 -21.43 5.51 -18.36
CA ASP A 83 -20.53 4.91 -17.36
C ASP A 83 -21.23 4.16 -16.20
N HIS A 84 -22.52 3.80 -16.32
CA HIS A 84 -23.35 3.39 -15.19
C HIS A 84 -23.77 1.90 -15.19
N ASP A 85 -24.01 1.26 -16.34
CA ASP A 85 -24.76 -0.02 -16.35
C ASP A 85 -23.92 -1.29 -16.50
N LEU A 86 -22.61 -1.18 -16.69
CA LEU A 86 -21.70 -2.33 -16.83
C LEU A 86 -20.93 -2.65 -15.55
N ALA A 87 -21.41 -2.26 -14.37
CA ALA A 87 -20.63 -2.35 -13.14
C ALA A 87 -21.01 -3.53 -12.23
N LYS A 88 -20.08 -4.47 -11.98
CA LYS A 88 -20.33 -5.66 -11.13
C LYS A 88 -20.73 -5.25 -9.71
N TYR A 89 -19.98 -4.32 -9.12
CA TYR A 89 -20.29 -3.75 -7.81
C TYR A 89 -20.42 -2.22 -7.81
N GLY A 90 -19.96 -1.52 -8.85
CA GLY A 90 -19.90 -0.06 -8.91
C GLY A 90 -18.52 0.50 -8.59
N LYS A 91 -18.38 1.83 -8.66
CA LYS A 91 -17.11 2.55 -8.37
C LYS A 91 -16.73 2.49 -6.89
N VAL A 92 -17.69 2.25 -6.00
CA VAL A 92 -17.48 2.05 -4.56
C VAL A 92 -18.05 0.69 -4.17
N PHE A 93 -17.23 -0.17 -3.57
CA PHE A 93 -17.63 -1.52 -3.21
C PHE A 93 -17.00 -2.00 -1.90
N LYS A 94 -17.64 -2.99 -1.25
CA LYS A 94 -17.07 -3.64 -0.07
C LYS A 94 -16.20 -4.85 -0.45
N SER A 95 -15.12 -5.03 0.30
CA SER A 95 -14.19 -6.15 0.21
C SER A 95 -13.70 -6.57 1.60
N HIS A 96 -12.78 -7.52 1.66
CA HIS A 96 -12.06 -7.89 2.87
C HIS A 96 -10.58 -8.07 2.52
N ILE A 97 -9.77 -7.09 2.91
CA ILE A 97 -8.35 -6.99 2.51
C ILE A 97 -7.51 -6.84 3.79
N PHE A 98 -6.38 -7.54 3.85
CA PHE A 98 -5.46 -7.55 5.00
C PHE A 98 -6.14 -7.87 6.34
N GLY A 99 -7.04 -8.85 6.34
CA GLY A 99 -7.69 -9.32 7.56
C GLY A 99 -8.82 -8.42 8.07
N SER A 100 -9.17 -7.36 7.33
CA SER A 100 -10.17 -6.37 7.74
C SER A 100 -11.26 -6.17 6.69
N PRO A 101 -12.53 -5.95 7.09
CA PRO A 101 -13.57 -5.50 6.16
C PRO A 101 -13.25 -4.11 5.64
N THR A 102 -13.22 -3.93 4.32
CA THR A 102 -12.70 -2.73 3.67
C THR A 102 -13.73 -2.18 2.68
N ILE A 103 -13.92 -0.87 2.64
CA ILE A 103 -14.60 -0.20 1.54
C ILE A 103 -13.53 0.28 0.57
N VAL A 104 -13.63 -0.13 -0.68
CA VAL A 104 -12.74 0.27 -1.77
C VAL A 104 -13.47 1.30 -2.62
N SER A 105 -12.82 2.44 -2.86
CA SER A 105 -13.31 3.47 -3.76
C SER A 105 -12.38 3.61 -4.96
N THR A 106 -12.95 3.55 -6.15
CA THR A 106 -12.34 3.98 -7.42
C THR A 106 -13.00 5.26 -7.95
N ASP A 107 -13.86 5.86 -7.14
CA ASP A 107 -14.54 7.10 -7.45
C ASP A 107 -13.69 8.30 -7.02
N ALA A 108 -13.46 9.23 -7.95
CA ALA A 108 -12.60 10.39 -7.72
C ALA A 108 -13.22 11.38 -6.72
N GLU A 109 -14.54 11.56 -6.73
CA GLU A 109 -15.23 12.49 -5.83
C GLU A 109 -15.20 11.96 -4.41
N VAL A 110 -15.47 10.66 -4.23
CA VAL A 110 -15.38 9.99 -2.92
C VAL A 110 -13.94 10.02 -2.39
N SER A 111 -12.95 9.73 -3.25
CA SER A 111 -11.55 9.76 -2.85
C SER A 111 -11.10 11.17 -2.45
N ARG A 112 -11.53 12.20 -3.21
CA ARG A 112 -11.28 13.60 -2.87
C ARG A 112 -11.93 13.97 -1.53
N PHE A 113 -13.18 13.58 -1.30
CA PHE A 113 -13.87 13.83 -0.04
C PHE A 113 -13.12 13.21 1.14
N ILE A 114 -12.69 11.95 1.02
CA ILE A 114 -11.92 11.26 2.08
C ILE A 114 -10.58 11.98 2.34
N LEU A 115 -9.84 12.34 1.28
CA LEU A 115 -8.54 13.01 1.40
C LEU A 115 -8.64 14.45 1.94
N GLN A 116 -9.78 15.12 1.74
CA GLN A 116 -10.03 16.49 2.21
C GLN A 116 -10.76 16.53 3.56
N SER A 117 -11.24 15.40 4.04
CA SER A 117 -11.95 15.32 5.31
C SER A 117 -11.04 15.60 6.50
N ASP A 118 -11.61 16.15 7.57
CA ASP A 118 -10.90 16.29 8.83
C ASP A 118 -10.56 14.92 9.42
N GLU A 119 -9.44 14.86 10.14
CA GLU A 119 -8.87 13.68 10.82
C GLU A 119 -9.82 12.97 11.79
N LYS A 120 -10.95 13.61 12.14
CA LYS A 120 -12.01 13.03 12.96
C LYS A 120 -12.91 12.07 12.19
N SER A 121 -13.02 12.25 10.87
CA SER A 121 -13.89 11.45 10.00
C SER A 121 -13.16 10.24 9.42
N PHE A 122 -11.93 10.45 8.96
CA PHE A 122 -11.08 9.39 8.40
C PHE A 122 -9.65 9.53 8.93
N VAL A 123 -9.07 8.39 9.31
CA VAL A 123 -7.69 8.30 9.78
C VAL A 123 -6.94 7.31 8.90
N PRO A 124 -5.71 7.63 8.46
CA PRO A 124 -4.86 6.67 7.76
C PRO A 124 -4.69 5.37 8.55
N TRP A 125 -4.93 4.24 7.90
CA TRP A 125 -4.73 2.92 8.48
C TRP A 125 -3.70 2.16 7.65
N TYR A 126 -2.74 1.53 8.34
CA TYR A 126 -1.68 0.73 7.72
C TYR A 126 -1.55 -0.62 8.42
N PRO A 127 -1.14 -1.69 7.70
CA PRO A 127 -0.85 -2.98 8.31
C PRO A 127 0.25 -2.87 9.37
N LYS A 128 0.15 -3.69 10.43
CA LYS A 128 1.08 -3.65 11.57
C LYS A 128 2.56 -3.74 11.17
N SER A 129 2.88 -4.62 10.22
CA SER A 129 4.24 -4.78 9.71
C SER A 129 4.83 -3.48 9.15
N LEU A 130 4.00 -2.70 8.43
CA LEU A 130 4.43 -1.40 7.90
C LEU A 130 4.57 -0.38 9.03
N THR A 131 3.65 -0.37 10.00
CA THR A 131 3.73 0.54 11.14
C THR A 131 4.97 0.29 12.03
N GLU A 132 5.36 -0.97 12.19
CA GLU A 132 6.56 -1.36 12.94
C GLU A 132 7.83 -0.97 12.19
N LEU A 133 7.87 -1.22 10.88
CA LEU A 133 8.99 -0.85 10.02
C LEU A 133 9.22 0.67 9.98
N MET A 134 8.15 1.45 9.87
CA MET A 134 8.24 2.91 9.73
C MET A 134 8.47 3.62 11.08
N GLY A 135 8.14 2.96 12.19
CA GLY A 135 8.23 3.53 13.53
C GLY A 135 7.07 4.46 13.89
N LYS A 136 6.84 4.61 15.19
CA LYS A 136 5.70 5.36 15.77
C LYS A 136 5.75 6.87 15.51
N SER A 137 6.92 7.39 15.16
CA SER A 137 7.15 8.82 14.89
C SER A 137 7.19 9.16 13.39
N SER A 138 6.88 8.21 12.51
CA SER A 138 6.84 8.46 11.06
C SER A 138 5.74 9.45 10.70
N ILE A 139 5.99 10.30 9.70
CA ILE A 139 5.00 11.23 9.12
C ILE A 139 3.72 10.51 8.66
N LEU A 140 3.83 9.22 8.30
CA LEU A 140 2.70 8.38 7.88
C LEU A 140 1.86 7.88 9.07
N MET A 141 2.40 7.92 10.28
CA MET A 141 1.77 7.43 11.51
C MET A 141 1.27 8.55 12.42
N ILE A 142 1.91 9.73 12.36
CA ILE A 142 1.46 10.90 13.12
C ILE A 142 0.19 11.47 12.47
N ASN A 143 -0.82 11.73 13.29
CA ASN A 143 -2.05 12.43 12.90
C ASN A 143 -2.20 13.66 13.81
N GLY A 144 -3.09 14.60 13.48
CA GLY A 144 -3.34 15.72 14.38
C GLY A 144 -2.54 16.98 14.08
N SER A 145 -2.52 17.84 15.10
CA SER A 145 -1.69 19.05 15.15
C SER A 145 -0.20 18.77 14.91
N LEU A 146 0.30 17.60 15.30
CA LEU A 146 1.69 17.21 15.06
C LEU A 146 1.95 16.98 13.57
N GLN A 147 1.08 16.25 12.88
CA GLN A 147 1.17 16.04 11.43
C GLN A 147 1.10 17.38 10.69
N LYS A 148 0.15 18.25 11.06
CA LYS A 148 0.01 19.60 10.48
C LYS A 148 1.27 20.45 10.69
N ARG A 149 1.88 20.39 11.87
CA ARG A 149 3.13 21.11 12.17
C ARG A 149 4.28 20.60 11.31
N VAL A 150 4.46 19.27 11.21
CA VAL A 150 5.53 18.68 10.39
C VAL A 150 5.33 19.00 8.91
N HIS A 151 4.12 18.87 8.37
CA HIS A 151 3.82 19.28 7.01
C HIS A 151 4.04 20.79 6.78
N GLY A 152 3.73 21.63 7.77
CA GLY A 152 4.00 23.06 7.72
C GLY A 152 5.50 23.36 7.61
N LEU A 153 6.33 22.67 8.41
CA LEU A 153 7.79 22.80 8.36
C LEU A 153 8.36 22.32 7.03
N ILE A 154 7.92 21.15 6.53
CA ILE A 154 8.32 20.64 5.21
C ILE A 154 7.89 21.61 4.11
N GLY A 155 6.66 22.13 4.18
CA GLY A 155 6.16 23.12 3.22
C GLY A 155 6.96 24.42 3.25
N ALA A 156 7.34 24.90 4.43
CA ALA A 156 8.18 26.08 4.59
C ALA A 156 9.60 25.84 4.04
N PHE A 157 10.18 24.67 4.31
CA PHE A 157 11.46 24.22 3.76
C PHE A 157 11.43 24.25 2.22
N LEU A 158 10.39 23.65 1.61
CA LEU A 158 10.25 23.56 0.15
C LEU A 158 9.95 24.91 -0.52
N LYS A 159 9.32 25.85 0.20
CA LYS A 159 9.06 27.22 -0.28
C LYS A 159 10.28 28.14 -0.19
N SER A 160 11.29 27.79 0.61
CA SER A 160 12.50 28.61 0.74
C SER A 160 13.32 28.58 -0.55
N GLY A 161 13.46 29.74 -1.21
CA GLY A 161 14.21 29.85 -2.47
C GLY A 161 15.69 29.49 -2.34
N HIS A 162 16.32 29.86 -1.23
CA HIS A 162 17.73 29.53 -0.95
C HIS A 162 17.93 28.01 -0.83
N LEU A 163 17.07 27.37 -0.04
CA LEU A 163 17.16 25.95 0.24
C LEU A 163 16.82 25.10 -0.98
N LYS A 164 15.81 25.53 -1.75
CA LYS A 164 15.51 24.95 -3.06
C LYS A 164 16.70 25.04 -4.01
N SER A 165 17.38 26.19 -4.06
CA SER A 165 18.58 26.37 -4.90
C SER A 165 19.70 25.43 -4.47
N GLN A 166 19.95 25.32 -3.16
CA GLN A 166 20.96 24.41 -2.62
C GLN A 166 20.64 22.94 -2.94
N VAL A 167 19.43 22.47 -2.63
CA VAL A 167 19.01 21.09 -2.92
C VAL A 167 19.08 20.79 -4.42
N THR A 168 18.69 21.74 -5.27
CA THR A 168 18.76 21.57 -6.73
C THR A 168 20.22 21.45 -7.20
N LYS A 169 21.14 22.26 -6.66
CA LYS A 169 22.57 22.16 -6.96
C LYS A 169 23.15 20.83 -6.50
N ASP A 170 22.78 20.38 -5.30
CA ASP A 170 23.24 19.10 -4.76
C ASP A 170 22.73 17.93 -5.61
N MET A 171 21.46 17.94 -5.99
CA MET A 171 20.87 16.95 -6.91
C MET A 171 21.58 16.93 -8.26
N GLN A 172 21.82 18.11 -8.86
CA GLN A 172 22.54 18.22 -10.13
C GLN A 172 23.95 17.61 -10.03
N ARG A 173 24.68 17.93 -8.95
CA ARG A 173 26.00 17.36 -8.70
C ARG A 173 25.94 15.83 -8.59
N TYR A 174 25.03 15.27 -7.80
CA TYR A 174 24.94 13.81 -7.63
C TYR A 174 24.59 13.09 -8.93
N VAL A 175 23.69 13.66 -9.75
CA VAL A 175 23.37 13.12 -11.08
C VAL A 175 24.61 13.15 -11.97
N GLN A 176 25.33 14.28 -12.01
CA GLN A 176 26.54 14.42 -12.82
C GLN A 176 27.64 13.45 -12.39
N GLU A 177 27.92 13.32 -11.09
CA GLU A 177 28.91 12.39 -10.55
C GLU A 177 28.55 10.92 -10.82
N THR A 178 27.25 10.58 -10.77
CA THR A 178 26.79 9.22 -11.06
C THR A 178 26.95 8.92 -12.55
N MET A 179 26.49 9.83 -13.41
CA MET A 179 26.56 9.69 -14.86
C MET A 179 27.99 9.75 -15.40
N SER A 180 28.91 10.48 -14.76
CA SER A 180 30.32 10.53 -15.20
C SER A 180 31.04 9.19 -15.08
N ASN A 181 30.52 8.27 -14.25
CA ASN A 181 31.07 6.93 -14.11
C ASN A 181 30.53 5.94 -15.16
N TRP A 182 29.55 6.36 -15.97
CA TRP A 182 28.98 5.52 -17.01
C TRP A 182 29.93 5.47 -18.21
N LYS A 183 30.14 4.26 -18.74
CA LYS A 183 31.02 4.01 -19.90
C LYS A 183 30.18 3.74 -21.13
N ASP A 184 30.58 4.33 -22.25
CA ASP A 184 29.92 4.12 -23.53
C ASP A 184 29.94 2.64 -23.93
N GLY A 185 28.80 2.13 -24.39
CA GLY A 185 28.63 0.74 -24.80
C GLY A 185 28.46 -0.27 -23.65
N HIS A 186 28.43 0.17 -22.38
CA HIS A 186 28.17 -0.72 -21.25
C HIS A 186 26.67 -0.75 -20.89
N LEU A 187 26.14 -1.95 -20.64
CA LEU A 187 24.79 -2.11 -20.14
C LEU A 187 24.74 -1.65 -18.68
N ILE A 188 23.95 -0.61 -18.39
CA ILE A 188 23.72 -0.14 -17.02
C ILE A 188 22.37 -0.61 -16.51
N HIS A 189 22.31 -0.98 -15.23
CA HIS A 189 21.05 -1.27 -14.55
C HIS A 189 20.52 0.01 -13.91
N LEU A 190 19.62 0.70 -14.63
CA LEU A 190 19.16 2.04 -14.24
C LEU A 190 18.57 2.11 -12.83
N GLN A 191 17.94 1.04 -12.34
CA GLN A 191 17.39 1.00 -10.99
C GLN A 191 18.48 1.12 -9.92
N ASP A 192 19.65 0.54 -10.13
CA ASP A 192 20.74 0.59 -9.15
C ASP A 192 21.46 1.93 -9.22
N GLU A 193 21.67 2.46 -10.43
CA GLU A 193 22.18 3.82 -10.63
C GLU A 193 21.27 4.88 -10.02
N ALA A 194 19.95 4.74 -10.18
CA ALA A 194 18.98 5.67 -9.60
C ALA A 194 19.01 5.69 -8.06
N LYS A 195 19.35 4.57 -7.41
CA LYS A 195 19.53 4.54 -5.94
C LYS A 195 20.75 5.33 -5.50
N LEU A 196 21.79 5.43 -6.33
CA LEU A 196 23.03 6.18 -6.03
C LEU A 196 22.83 7.70 -6.06
N VAL A 197 21.83 8.18 -6.79
CA VAL A 197 21.45 9.60 -6.85
C VAL A 197 20.69 10.05 -5.59
N SER A 198 20.26 9.12 -4.73
CA SER A 198 19.58 9.44 -3.47
C SER A 198 20.56 10.05 -2.44
N PRO A 199 20.18 11.12 -1.72
CA PRO A 199 21.00 11.76 -0.69
C PRO A 199 21.41 10.86 0.49
N SER A 200 20.85 9.66 0.58
CA SER A 200 21.12 8.67 1.64
C SER A 200 22.44 7.91 1.47
N ARG A 201 23.38 8.42 0.66
CA ARG A 201 24.71 7.82 0.50
C ARG A 201 25.49 8.05 1.80
N PRO A 202 25.98 7.00 2.49
CA PRO A 202 27.04 7.20 3.46
C PRO A 202 28.25 7.76 2.70
N SER A 203 28.87 8.79 3.27
CA SER A 203 30.09 9.37 2.73
C SER A 203 31.15 8.28 2.68
N SER A 204 32.02 8.25 1.66
CA SER A 204 33.14 7.31 1.60
C SER A 204 34.08 7.39 2.81
N SER A 205 33.96 8.43 3.65
CA SER A 205 34.61 8.54 4.96
C SER A 205 34.08 7.58 6.03
N ASP A 206 32.89 7.02 5.85
CA ASP A 206 32.23 6.13 6.81
C ASP A 206 32.55 4.64 6.56
N LEU A 207 33.24 4.35 5.46
CA LEU A 207 33.74 3.03 5.10
C LEU A 207 35.24 2.91 5.46
N LEU A 208 35.55 2.94 6.75
CA LEU A 208 36.82 2.41 7.26
C LEU A 208 36.57 1.06 7.94
N PRO A 209 37.39 0.03 7.69
CA PRO A 209 37.18 -1.30 8.25
C PRO A 209 37.53 -1.30 9.75
N SER A 210 36.53 -1.49 10.60
CA SER A 210 36.71 -1.88 11.99
C SER A 210 37.16 -3.34 12.07
N SER A 211 38.43 -3.59 11.76
CA SER A 211 39.09 -4.85 12.04
C SER A 211 40.51 -4.58 12.56
N GLN A 212 40.60 -4.20 13.83
CA GLN A 212 41.65 -4.71 14.68
C GLN A 212 40.98 -5.44 15.84
N GLY A 213 41.01 -6.77 15.77
CA GLY A 213 40.62 -7.63 16.87
C GLY A 213 41.63 -7.51 18.00
N THR A 214 41.14 -7.16 19.18
CA THR A 214 41.90 -7.32 20.42
C THR A 214 41.82 -8.79 20.81
N GLN A 215 42.93 -9.48 20.63
CA GLN A 215 43.21 -10.72 21.34
C GLN A 215 43.43 -10.41 22.82
N LEU A 216 42.60 -11.02 23.66
CA LEU A 216 42.85 -11.71 24.94
C LEU A 216 41.58 -11.71 25.78
#